data_AF-A0A538MVR8-F1
#
_entry.id   AF-A0A538MVR8-F1
#
_cell.length_a   1.000
_cell.length_b   1.000
_cell.length_c   1.000
_cell.angle_alpha   90.00
_cell.angle_beta   90.00
_cell.angle_gamma   90.00
#
_symmetry.space_group_name_H-M   'P 1'
#
loop_
_entity.id
_entity.type
_entity.pdbx_description
1 polymer ?
#
loop_
_entity_poly.entity_id
_entity_poly.type
_entity_poly.pdbx_seq_one_letter_code
_entity_poly.pdbx_strand_id
1 'polypeptide(L)'
;MNVAAETGEGVYTIDAETEQVVDFVPGAELSETPQPRVELPLLVAAAAEGSTVVAVLDRRPPLAVSHDAGSSWREAGGGLPPGRAIAIAEGDPDRMLYAATHRVYVSRDGGRFWRALEPELPEINRVAWLD
;
A
#
# COMPACT_ATOMS: atom_id res chain seq x y z
N MET A 1 -24.42 18.74 -23.67
CA MET A 1 -23.99 17.50 -22.94
C MET A 1 -24.70 17.48 -21.60
N ASN A 2 -25.36 16.40 -21.17
CA ASN A 2 -26.08 16.41 -19.89
C ASN A 2 -25.19 15.93 -18.73
N VAL A 3 -25.28 16.64 -17.61
CA VAL A 3 -24.60 16.35 -16.34
C VAL A 3 -25.66 16.17 -15.26
N ALA A 4 -25.47 15.20 -14.38
CA ALA A 4 -26.35 15.02 -13.22
C ALA A 4 -25.64 15.51 -11.95
N ALA A 5 -26.38 16.22 -11.09
CA ALA A 5 -25.90 16.71 -9.80
C ALA A 5 -26.87 16.25 -8.70
N GLU A 6 -26.37 15.42 -7.79
CA GLU A 6 -27.12 15.01 -6.59
C GLU A 6 -26.98 16.05 -5.48
N THR A 7 -28.08 16.31 -4.79
CA THR A 7 -28.18 17.19 -3.63
C THR A 7 -29.01 16.50 -2.55
N GLY A 8 -29.07 17.07 -1.35
CA GLY A 8 -29.95 16.57 -0.29
C GLY A 8 -31.45 16.59 -0.62
N GLU A 9 -31.86 17.28 -1.69
CA GLU A 9 -33.25 17.34 -2.15
C GLU A 9 -33.56 16.35 -3.29
N GLY A 10 -32.53 15.82 -3.97
CA GLY A 10 -32.67 14.95 -5.13
C GLY A 10 -31.63 15.24 -6.22
N VAL A 11 -31.85 14.72 -7.42
CA VAL A 11 -30.92 14.82 -8.56
C VAL A 11 -31.42 15.81 -9.60
N TYR A 12 -30.56 16.77 -9.97
CA TYR A 12 -30.77 17.69 -11.08
C TYR A 12 -30.07 17.17 -12.33
N THR A 13 -30.71 17.33 -13.49
CA THR A 13 -30.04 17.21 -14.80
C THR A 13 -29.81 18.59 -15.36
N ILE A 14 -28.56 18.89 -15.71
CA ILE A 14 -28.09 20.17 -16.24
C ILE A 14 -27.58 19.91 -17.66
N ASP A 15 -28.04 20.68 -18.62
CA ASP A 15 -27.37 20.75 -19.92
C ASP A 15 -26.14 21.64 -19.79
N ALA A 16 -24.96 21.04 -19.89
CA ALA A 16 -23.67 21.70 -19.73
C ALA A 16 -23.30 22.63 -20.90
N GLU A 17 -24.01 22.58 -22.04
CA GLU A 17 -23.78 23.53 -23.13
C GLU A 17 -24.56 24.83 -22.93
N THR A 18 -25.79 24.71 -22.43
CA THR A 18 -26.69 25.86 -22.22
C THR A 18 -26.67 26.36 -20.79
N GLU A 19 -26.01 25.63 -19.88
CA GLU A 19 -25.96 25.88 -18.43
C GLU A 19 -27.33 25.91 -17.75
N GLN A 20 -28.32 25.23 -18.35
CA GLN A 20 -29.69 25.20 -17.86
C GLN A 20 -30.01 23.89 -17.14
N VAL A 21 -30.77 23.99 -16.05
CA VAL A 21 -31.43 22.83 -15.45
C VAL A 21 -32.55 22.40 -16.37
N VAL A 22 -32.47 21.16 -16.86
CA VAL A 22 -33.45 20.57 -17.77
C VAL A 22 -34.39 19.58 -17.09
N ASP A 23 -33.99 19.03 -15.94
CA ASP A 23 -34.83 18.13 -15.13
C ASP A 23 -34.44 18.16 -13.65
N PHE A 24 -35.38 17.77 -12.78
CA PHE A 24 -35.17 17.56 -11.35
C PHE A 24 -36.05 16.41 -10.85
N VAL A 25 -35.42 15.42 -10.20
CA VAL A 25 -36.11 14.28 -9.59
C VAL A 25 -35.94 14.35 -8.06
N PRO A 26 -36.99 14.73 -7.31
CA PRO A 26 -36.93 14.83 -5.86
C PRO A 26 -36.67 13.48 -5.20
N GLY A 27 -35.77 13.45 -4.22
CA GLY A 27 -35.41 12.25 -3.48
C GLY A 27 -34.72 11.13 -4.29
N ALA A 28 -34.35 11.41 -5.55
CA ALA A 28 -33.47 10.51 -6.29
C ALA A 28 -32.04 10.59 -5.74
N GLU A 29 -31.30 9.49 -5.90
CA GLU A 29 -29.89 9.37 -5.60
C GLU A 29 -29.19 8.87 -6.88
N LEU A 30 -27.99 9.36 -7.15
CA LEU A 30 -27.14 8.84 -8.20
C LEU A 30 -26.62 7.48 -7.76
N SER A 31 -26.59 6.53 -8.70
CA SER A 31 -25.94 5.24 -8.45
C SER A 31 -24.51 5.45 -7.98
N GLU A 32 -24.16 4.87 -6.83
CA GLU A 32 -22.79 4.86 -6.36
C GLU A 32 -21.88 4.29 -7.45
N THR A 33 -20.84 5.05 -7.81
CA THR A 33 -19.79 4.50 -8.66
C THR A 33 -19.02 3.49 -7.82
N PRO A 34 -18.90 2.21 -8.23
CA PRO A 34 -18.14 1.23 -7.47
C PRO A 34 -16.72 1.74 -7.25
N GLN A 35 -16.39 2.09 -6.01
CA GLN A 35 -15.05 2.50 -5.67
C GLN A 35 -14.16 1.26 -5.72
N PRO A 36 -13.09 1.23 -6.52
CA PRO A 36 -12.16 0.12 -6.48
C PRO A 36 -11.58 0.04 -5.07
N ARG A 37 -11.60 -1.16 -4.48
CA ARG A 37 -10.84 -1.42 -3.25
C ARG A 37 -9.36 -1.37 -3.61
N VAL A 38 -8.74 -0.23 -3.33
CA VAL A 38 -7.29 -0.06 -3.42
C VAL A 38 -6.66 -0.46 -2.10
N GLU A 39 -5.94 -1.57 -2.11
CA GLU A 39 -5.06 -1.97 -1.01
C GLU A 39 -3.79 -1.14 -1.08
N LEU A 40 -3.83 0.05 -0.45
CA LEU A 40 -2.65 0.88 -0.34
C LEU A 40 -1.60 0.19 0.54
N PRO A 41 -0.31 0.27 0.20
CA PRO A 41 0.74 -0.26 1.04
C PRO A 41 0.73 0.44 2.40
N LEU A 42 0.85 -0.35 3.46
CA LEU A 42 0.99 0.13 4.83
C LEU A 42 2.29 0.92 5.01
N LEU A 43 3.37 0.44 4.38
CA LEU A 43 4.70 1.01 4.45
C LEU A 43 5.42 0.81 3.12
N VAL A 44 6.31 1.75 2.77
CA VAL A 44 7.24 1.61 1.64
C VAL A 44 8.64 1.96 2.14
N ALA A 45 9.60 1.08 1.88
CA ALA A 45 11.02 1.35 2.04
C ALA A 45 11.71 1.28 0.68
N ALA A 46 12.58 2.25 0.41
CA ALA A 46 13.44 2.26 -0.76
C ALA A 46 14.90 2.18 -0.30
N ALA A 47 15.71 1.40 -1.02
CA ALA A 47 17.14 1.41 -0.80
C ALA A 47 17.71 2.79 -1.16
N ALA A 48 18.68 3.27 -0.38
CA ALA A 48 19.36 4.54 -0.68
C ALA A 48 20.16 4.46 -2.00
N GLU A 49 20.62 3.27 -2.34
CA GLU A 49 21.36 2.97 -3.57
C GLU A 49 20.70 1.82 -4.34
N GLY A 50 20.78 1.88 -5.67
CA GLY A 50 20.17 0.88 -6.56
C GLY A 50 18.69 1.14 -6.81
N SER A 51 17.95 0.06 -7.13
CA SER A 51 16.58 0.13 -7.63
C SER A 51 15.59 -0.67 -6.79
N THR A 52 15.99 -1.05 -5.56
CA THR A 52 15.18 -1.91 -4.71
C THR A 52 14.16 -1.10 -3.92
N VAL A 53 12.89 -1.48 -4.02
CA VAL A 53 11.79 -0.93 -3.24
C VAL A 53 10.99 -2.08 -2.64
N VAL A 54 10.63 -1.97 -1.38
CA VAL A 54 9.84 -2.95 -0.63
C VAL A 54 8.58 -2.27 -0.13
N ALA A 55 7.43 -2.85 -0.44
CA ALA A 55 6.12 -2.44 0.06
C ALA A 55 5.60 -3.48 1.07
N VAL A 56 5.13 -3.03 2.22
CA VAL A 56 4.41 -3.85 3.21
C VAL A 56 2.92 -3.68 2.98
N LEU A 57 2.17 -4.78 2.89
CA LEU A 57 0.76 -4.80 2.51
C LEU A 57 -0.11 -5.40 3.62
N ASP A 58 -1.37 -4.99 3.71
CA ASP A 58 -2.36 -5.58 4.62
C ASP A 58 -3.03 -6.83 4.02
N ARG A 59 -2.22 -7.77 3.55
CA ARG A 59 -2.66 -9.04 2.97
C ARG A 59 -1.60 -10.12 3.10
N ARG A 60 -1.87 -11.29 2.53
CA ARG A 60 -0.87 -12.35 2.37
C ARG A 60 -0.59 -12.60 0.87
N PRO A 61 0.70 -12.73 0.49
CA PRO A 61 1.87 -12.52 1.35
C PRO A 61 2.08 -11.02 1.67
N PRO A 62 2.67 -10.67 2.81
CA PRO A 62 2.63 -9.31 3.36
C PRO A 62 3.66 -8.35 2.74
N LEU A 63 4.40 -8.79 1.72
CA LEU A 63 5.40 -7.97 1.04
C LEU A 63 5.21 -8.03 -0.48
N ALA A 64 5.50 -6.90 -1.12
CA ALA A 64 5.85 -6.85 -2.53
C ALA A 64 7.23 -6.19 -2.67
N VAL A 65 8.09 -6.76 -3.52
CA VAL A 65 9.44 -6.26 -3.77
C VAL A 65 9.58 -5.91 -5.25
N SER A 66 10.11 -4.72 -5.50
CA SER A 66 10.60 -4.29 -6.80
C SER A 66 12.13 -4.22 -6.76
N HIS A 67 12.75 -4.59 -7.86
CA HIS A 67 14.20 -4.41 -8.08
C HIS A 67 14.48 -3.49 -9.28
N ASP A 68 13.45 -2.77 -9.77
CA ASP A 68 13.48 -1.93 -10.96
C ASP A 68 12.78 -0.57 -10.70
N ALA A 69 13.01 -0.03 -9.50
CA ALA A 69 12.56 1.30 -9.06
C ALA A 69 11.03 1.46 -9.10
N GLY A 70 10.31 0.37 -8.82
CA GLY A 70 8.85 0.35 -8.77
C GLY A 70 8.16 0.11 -10.11
N SER A 71 8.92 -0.19 -11.18
CA SER A 71 8.36 -0.45 -12.51
C SER A 71 7.60 -1.79 -12.55
N SER A 72 8.12 -2.82 -11.87
CA SER A 72 7.47 -4.11 -11.68
C SER A 72 7.63 -4.60 -10.24
N TRP A 73 6.64 -5.38 -9.79
CA TRP A 73 6.55 -5.85 -8.42
C TRP A 73 6.36 -7.35 -8.38
N ARG A 74 7.00 -8.00 -7.41
CA ARG A 74 6.85 -9.42 -7.13
C ARG A 74 6.41 -9.62 -5.70
N GLU A 75 5.45 -10.51 -5.50
CA GLU A 75 5.02 -10.90 -4.17
C GLU A 75 6.15 -11.64 -3.43
N ALA A 76 6.33 -11.30 -2.15
CA ALA A 76 7.39 -11.83 -1.30
C ALA A 76 6.91 -11.99 0.14
N GLY A 77 7.74 -12.60 0.99
CA GLY A 77 7.40 -12.77 2.41
C GLY A 77 6.41 -13.89 2.69
N GLY A 78 6.35 -14.91 1.82
CA GLY A 78 5.56 -16.13 2.10
C GLY A 78 5.92 -16.71 3.48
N GLY A 79 4.92 -16.87 4.34
CA GLY A 79 5.09 -17.35 5.71
C GLY A 79 5.45 -16.29 6.75
N LEU A 80 5.67 -15.03 6.36
CA LEU A 80 5.80 -13.93 7.31
C LEU A 80 4.43 -13.57 7.93
N PRO A 81 4.40 -13.20 9.22
CA PRO A 81 3.21 -12.59 9.84
C PRO A 81 2.90 -11.21 9.24
N PRO A 82 1.78 -10.55 9.60
CA PRO A 82 1.54 -9.16 9.24
C PRO A 82 2.68 -8.21 9.66
N GLY A 83 3.04 -7.30 8.77
CA GLY A 83 4.22 -6.44 8.93
C GLY A 83 3.91 -5.11 9.59
N ARG A 84 4.87 -4.62 10.37
CA ARG A 84 4.79 -3.33 11.07
C ARG A 84 5.95 -2.38 10.81
N ALA A 85 7.11 -2.92 10.42
CA ALA A 85 8.25 -2.12 10.02
C ALA A 85 9.11 -2.88 9.02
N ILE A 86 9.79 -2.15 8.16
CA ILE A 86 10.74 -2.66 7.18
C ILE A 86 11.92 -1.69 7.11
N ALA A 87 13.14 -2.21 7.00
CA ALA A 87 14.34 -1.41 6.74
C ALA A 87 15.26 -2.16 5.76
N ILE A 88 15.91 -1.39 4.89
CA ILE A 88 16.92 -1.88 3.95
C ILE A 88 18.25 -1.26 4.40
N ALA A 89 19.34 -2.04 4.42
CA ALA A 89 20.64 -1.53 4.82
C ALA A 89 21.16 -0.49 3.82
N GLU A 90 21.88 0.50 4.33
CA GLU A 90 22.57 1.47 3.48
C GLU A 90 23.74 0.79 2.75
N GLY A 91 23.89 1.05 1.45
CA GLY A 91 24.94 0.46 0.61
C GLY A 91 24.83 -1.04 0.30
N ASP A 92 23.91 -1.78 0.93
CA ASP A 92 23.69 -3.21 0.69
C ASP A 92 22.19 -3.57 0.67
N PRO A 93 21.51 -3.44 -0.48
CA PRO A 93 20.08 -3.70 -0.58
C PRO A 93 19.69 -5.17 -0.37
N ASP A 94 20.64 -6.11 -0.36
CA ASP A 94 20.33 -7.51 -0.06
C ASP A 94 20.08 -7.72 1.45
N ARG A 95 20.58 -6.83 2.31
CA ARG A 95 20.38 -6.85 3.75
C ARG A 95 19.13 -6.09 4.15
N MET A 96 18.11 -6.83 4.60
CA MET A 96 16.83 -6.26 5.01
C MET A 96 16.41 -6.73 6.39
N LEU A 97 15.69 -5.86 7.11
CA LEU A 97 14.99 -6.17 8.35
C LEU A 97 13.49 -6.01 8.13
N TYR A 98 12.73 -6.97 8.62
CA TYR A 98 11.27 -6.93 8.65
C TYR A 98 10.79 -7.20 10.07
N ALA A 99 9.85 -6.41 10.57
CA ALA A 99 9.26 -6.62 11.89
C ALA A 99 7.78 -6.98 11.78
N ALA A 100 7.42 -8.07 12.44
CA ALA A 100 6.05 -8.31 12.90
C ALA A 100 5.87 -7.66 14.29
N THR A 101 4.73 -7.87 14.94
CA THR A 101 4.40 -7.26 16.25
C THR A 101 5.47 -7.49 17.32
N HIS A 102 6.02 -8.70 17.42
CA HIS A 102 6.93 -9.09 18.51
C HIS A 102 8.23 -9.75 18.03
N ARG A 103 8.48 -9.78 16.72
CA ARG A 103 9.63 -10.50 16.16
C ARG A 103 10.22 -9.80 14.95
N VAL A 104 11.54 -9.80 14.90
CA VAL A 104 12.33 -9.30 13.76
C VAL A 104 12.76 -10.49 12.89
N TYR A 105 12.72 -10.28 11.59
CA TYR A 105 13.18 -11.18 10.56
C TYR A 105 14.28 -10.48 9.76
N VAL A 106 15.30 -11.24 9.37
CA VAL A 106 16.41 -10.75 8.57
C VAL A 106 16.47 -11.47 7.23
N SER A 107 16.68 -10.71 6.17
CA SER A 107 17.06 -11.22 4.86
C SER A 107 18.48 -10.76 4.51
N ARG A 108 19.19 -11.58 3.74
CA ARG A 108 20.54 -11.29 3.21
C ARG A 108 20.63 -11.56 1.71
N ASP A 109 19.48 -11.63 1.04
CA ASP A 109 19.36 -11.98 -0.38
C ASP A 109 18.26 -11.17 -1.10
N GLY A 110 18.00 -9.96 -0.60
CA GLY A 110 17.07 -9.04 -1.23
C GLY A 110 15.60 -9.33 -0.94
N GLY A 111 15.31 -9.97 0.20
CA GLY A 111 13.95 -10.30 0.62
C GLY A 111 13.39 -11.58 0.03
N ARG A 112 14.22 -12.43 -0.60
CA ARG A 112 13.81 -13.74 -1.13
C ARG A 112 13.59 -14.73 -0.01
N PHE A 113 14.51 -14.78 0.95
CA PHE A 113 14.40 -15.59 2.16
C PHE A 113 14.51 -14.74 3.41
N TRP A 114 13.74 -15.14 4.42
CA TRP A 114 13.65 -14.44 5.70
C TRP A 114 13.90 -15.43 6.84
N ARG A 115 14.85 -15.10 7.70
CA ARG A 115 15.14 -15.85 8.92
C ARG A 115 14.64 -15.07 10.12
N ALA A 116 13.85 -15.70 10.96
CA ALA A 116 13.43 -15.11 12.23
C ALA A 116 14.65 -14.98 13.17
N LEU A 117 14.77 -13.85 13.85
CA LEU A 117 15.67 -13.72 14.97
C LEU A 117 15.02 -14.36 16.21
N GLU A 118 15.84 -14.95 17.08
CA GLU A 118 15.38 -15.70 18.24
C GLU A 118 14.65 -14.84 19.29
N PRO A 119 15.13 -13.62 19.63
CA PRO A 119 14.50 -12.83 20.68
C PRO A 119 13.06 -12.43 20.31
N GLU A 120 12.16 -12.62 21.26
CA GLU A 120 10.84 -12.00 21.25
C GLU A 120 10.92 -10.66 22.00
N LEU A 121 10.30 -9.63 21.43
CA LEU A 121 10.38 -8.26 21.92
C LEU A 121 8.97 -7.75 22.29
N PRO A 122 8.87 -6.72 23.15
CA PRO A 122 7.68 -5.88 23.22
C PRO A 122 7.28 -5.34 21.85
N GLU A 123 6.09 -4.75 21.76
CA GLU A 123 5.53 -4.25 20.50
C GLU A 123 6.53 -3.40 19.70
N ILE A 124 6.87 -3.87 18.50
CA ILE A 124 7.89 -3.25 17.64
C ILE A 124 7.22 -2.20 16.75
N ASN A 125 7.75 -0.98 16.81
CA ASN A 125 7.28 0.15 15.99
C ASN A 125 8.26 0.53 14.86
N ARG A 126 9.55 0.21 15.00
CA ARG A 126 10.59 0.53 14.00
C ARG A 126 11.73 -0.48 14.09
N VAL A 127 12.41 -0.70 12.96
CA VAL A 127 13.70 -1.39 12.86
C VAL A 127 14.68 -0.53 12.05
N ALA A 128 15.97 -0.68 12.32
CA ALA A 128 17.05 -0.03 11.57
C ALA A 128 18.34 -0.85 11.71
N TRP A 129 19.24 -0.71 10.74
CA TRP A 129 20.63 -1.11 10.88
C TRP A 129 21.43 -0.01 11.61
N LEU A 130 22.58 -0.35 12.18
CA LEU A 130 23.42 0.56 12.99
C LEU A 130 24.86 0.68 12.45
N ASP A 131 25.12 0.15 11.26
CA ASP A 131 26.42 0.17 10.60
C ASP A 131 26.68 1.48 9.82
#